data_AF-A0A534Q0F3-F1
#
_entry.id   AF-A0A534Q0F3-F1
#
_cell.length_a   1.000
_cell.length_b   1.000
_cell.length_c   1.000
_cell.angle_alpha   90.00
_cell.angle_beta   90.00
_cell.angle_gamma   90.00
#
_symmetry.space_group_name_H-M   'P 1'
#
loop_
_entity.id
_entity.type
_entity.pdbx_description
1 polymer ?
#
loop_
_entity_poly.entity_id
_entity_poly.type
_entity_poly.pdbx_seq_one_letter_code
_entity_poly.pdbx_strand_id
1 'polypeptide(L)'
;MTRRSDAADEWAFIQACVVSTAGEWRGELQRAGELTPYVAQTIAEDALRAGPGARLEVTVDGDTDDAGLGRVQDQFAWLRARGIQVDVHRDDRVGPLHTHSELAA
;
A
#
# COMPACT_ATOMS: atom_id res chain seq x y z
N MET A 1 13.99 -15.64 -23.29
CA MET A 1 13.75 -15.01 -21.98
C MET A 1 13.24 -13.60 -22.21
N THR A 2 11.99 -13.48 -22.63
CA THR A 2 11.27 -12.21 -22.70
C THR A 2 10.28 -12.29 -21.54
N ARG A 3 10.50 -11.50 -20.50
CA ARG A 3 9.50 -11.28 -19.45
C ARG A 3 8.29 -10.73 -20.19
N ARG A 4 7.26 -11.55 -20.33
CA ARG A 4 6.13 -11.29 -21.21
C ARG A 4 5.29 -10.19 -20.57
N SER A 5 5.58 -8.96 -20.94
CA SER A 5 4.63 -7.85 -20.95
C SER A 5 3.45 -8.26 -21.84
N ASP A 6 2.36 -8.73 -21.23
CA ASP A 6 1.11 -9.00 -21.94
C ASP A 6 -0.02 -8.97 -20.90
N ALA A 7 -0.75 -7.85 -20.85
CA ALA A 7 -1.92 -7.53 -20.01
C ALA A 7 -1.69 -7.11 -18.53
N ALA A 8 -0.58 -6.47 -18.19
CA ALA A 8 -0.49 -5.65 -16.97
C ALA A 8 -1.16 -4.29 -17.23
N ASP A 9 -2.49 -4.30 -17.26
CA ASP A 9 -3.28 -3.10 -17.06
C ASP A 9 -3.03 -2.64 -15.61
N GLU A 10 -2.11 -1.68 -15.46
CA GLU A 10 -2.17 -0.58 -14.49
C GLU A 10 -2.18 -0.86 -12.96
N TRP A 11 -1.96 -2.09 -12.49
CA TRP A 11 -1.97 -2.38 -11.05
C TRP A 11 -0.58 -2.29 -10.42
N ALA A 12 -0.38 -1.25 -9.61
CA ALA A 12 0.83 -1.06 -8.84
C ALA A 12 0.93 -2.10 -7.71
N PHE A 13 2.10 -2.71 -7.52
CA PHE A 13 2.37 -3.46 -6.29
C PHE A 13 2.53 -2.48 -5.13
N ILE A 14 1.87 -2.75 -4.01
CA ILE A 14 1.92 -1.90 -2.82
C ILE A 14 2.25 -2.68 -1.56
N GLN A 15 2.89 -1.99 -0.63
CA GLN A 15 3.00 -2.40 0.76
C GLN A 15 2.28 -1.36 1.63
N ALA A 16 1.19 -1.75 2.27
CA ALA A 16 0.45 -0.93 3.22
C ALA A 16 0.74 -1.36 4.66
N CYS A 17 1.11 -0.42 5.52
CA CYS A 17 1.26 -0.59 6.96
C CYS A 17 0.19 0.23 7.68
N VAL A 18 -0.69 -0.42 8.42
CA VAL A 18 -1.70 0.22 9.27
C VAL A 18 -1.21 0.17 10.71
N VAL A 19 -0.91 1.34 11.28
CA VAL A 19 -0.52 1.50 12.67
C VAL A 19 -1.72 1.97 13.48
N SER A 20 -2.16 1.13 14.43
CA SER A 20 -3.24 1.47 15.36
C SER A 20 -2.69 1.87 16.72
N THR A 21 -3.01 3.08 17.16
CA THR A 21 -2.61 3.62 18.47
C THR A 21 -3.72 3.56 19.51
N ALA A 22 -4.99 3.50 19.08
CA ALA A 22 -6.17 3.59 19.94
C ALA A 22 -7.43 2.81 19.45
N GLY A 23 -7.34 2.03 18.36
CA GLY A 23 -8.48 1.30 17.78
C GLY A 23 -8.87 -0.02 18.46
N GLU A 24 -9.66 -0.85 17.76
CA GLU A 24 -10.12 -2.17 18.22
C GLU A 24 -8.96 -3.14 18.55
N TRP A 25 -7.80 -2.85 17.99
CA TRP A 25 -6.57 -3.57 18.23
C TRP A 25 -5.41 -2.57 18.24
N ARG A 26 -4.32 -2.89 18.93
CA ARG A 26 -3.13 -2.04 19.04
C ARG A 26 -1.94 -2.77 18.41
N GLY A 27 -1.26 -2.13 17.47
CA GLY A 27 -0.15 -2.75 16.73
C GLY A 27 -0.03 -2.24 15.30
N GLU A 28 0.84 -2.89 14.53
CA GLU A 28 1.08 -2.63 13.11
C GLU A 28 0.62 -3.83 12.27
N LEU A 29 -0.18 -3.57 11.23
CA LEU A 29 -0.67 -4.59 10.29
C LEU A 29 -0.11 -4.27 8.93
N GLN A 30 0.62 -5.23 8.38
CA GLN A 30 1.24 -5.11 7.08
C GLN A 30 0.44 -5.91 6.05
N ARG A 31 0.16 -5.27 4.91
CA ARG A 31 -0.50 -5.86 3.73
C ARG A 31 0.34 -5.56 2.52
N ALA A 32 0.90 -6.59 1.88
CA ALA A 32 1.58 -6.46 0.61
C ALA A 32 0.77 -7.17 -0.48
N GLY A 33 0.66 -6.56 -1.65
CA GLY A 33 -0.06 -7.15 -2.78
C GLY A 33 -0.27 -6.18 -3.93
N GLU A 34 -0.83 -6.69 -5.02
CA GLU A 34 -1.27 -5.88 -6.15
C GLU A 34 -2.42 -4.97 -5.70
N LEU A 35 -2.34 -3.67 -6.03
CA LEU A 35 -3.37 -2.69 -5.74
C LEU A 35 -4.58 -2.89 -6.66
N THR A 36 -5.31 -3.97 -6.41
CA THR A 36 -6.63 -4.19 -6.97
C THR A 36 -7.65 -3.36 -6.17
N PRO A 37 -8.81 -3.03 -6.76
CA PRO A 37 -9.89 -2.36 -6.03
C PRO A 37 -10.29 -3.11 -4.74
N TYR A 38 -10.20 -4.44 -4.74
CA TYR A 38 -10.48 -5.28 -3.58
C TYR A 38 -9.43 -5.14 -2.47
N VAL A 39 -8.14 -5.12 -2.84
CA VAL A 39 -7.04 -4.92 -1.89
C VAL A 39 -7.13 -3.51 -1.27
N ALA A 40 -7.41 -2.50 -2.08
CA ALA A 40 -7.60 -1.14 -1.58
C ALA A 40 -8.78 -1.04 -0.61
N GLN A 41 -9.90 -1.72 -0.89
CA GLN A 41 -11.04 -1.80 0.03
C GLN A 41 -10.65 -2.49 1.34
N THR A 42 -9.90 -3.60 1.27
CA THR A 42 -9.43 -4.34 2.45
C THR A 42 -8.54 -3.46 3.34
N ILE A 43 -7.59 -2.74 2.74
CA ILE A 43 -6.71 -1.80 3.47
C ILE A 43 -7.51 -0.68 4.11
N ALA A 44 -8.50 -0.13 3.39
CA ALA A 44 -9.36 0.89 3.94
C ALA A 44 -10.17 0.36 5.14
N GLU A 45 -10.72 -0.84 5.06
CA GLU A 45 -11.41 -1.48 6.19
C GLU A 45 -10.48 -1.70 7.39
N ASP A 46 -9.25 -2.17 7.15
CA ASP A 46 -8.27 -2.38 8.22
C ASP A 46 -7.88 -1.04 8.89
N ALA A 47 -7.76 0.04 8.12
CA ALA A 47 -7.55 1.39 8.65
C ALA A 47 -8.77 1.92 9.43
N LEU A 48 -9.99 1.59 8.99
CA LEU A 48 -11.21 1.94 9.72
C LEU A 48 -11.32 1.21 11.05
N ARG A 49 -10.97 -0.08 11.10
CA ARG A 49 -10.91 -0.88 12.34
C ARG A 49 -9.85 -0.35 13.33
N ALA A 50 -8.76 0.19 12.81
CA ALA A 50 -7.74 0.86 13.60
C ALA A 50 -8.22 2.20 14.22
N GLY A 51 -9.32 2.77 13.70
CA GLY A 51 -10.03 3.89 14.30
C GLY A 51 -9.33 5.26 14.21
N PRO A 52 -9.94 6.31 14.79
CA PRO A 52 -9.39 7.66 14.79
C PRO A 52 -8.01 7.73 15.49
N GLY A 53 -7.04 8.39 14.86
CA GLY A 53 -5.65 8.41 15.34
C GLY A 53 -4.78 7.25 14.83
N ALA A 54 -5.34 6.38 13.98
CA ALA A 54 -4.54 5.42 13.23
C ALA A 54 -3.75 6.11 12.11
N ARG A 55 -2.65 5.47 11.70
CA ARG A 55 -1.84 5.88 10.55
C ARG A 55 -1.82 4.76 9.53
N LEU A 56 -2.15 5.09 8.29
CA LEU A 56 -2.00 4.24 7.12
C LEU A 56 -0.81 4.74 6.31
N GLU A 57 0.25 3.94 6.25
CA GLU A 57 1.40 4.16 5.37
C GLU A 57 1.27 3.26 4.15
N VAL A 58 1.38 3.80 2.95
CA VAL A 58 1.32 3.03 1.69
C VAL A 58 2.59 3.31 0.91
N THR A 59 3.38 2.27 0.69
CA THR A 59 4.54 2.29 -0.19
C THR A 59 4.13 1.70 -1.53
N VAL A 60 4.28 2.47 -2.59
CA VAL A 60 3.98 2.06 -3.97
C VAL A 60 5.28 1.70 -4.67
N ASP A 61 5.28 0.68 -5.54
CA ASP A 61 6.44 0.31 -6.35
C ASP A 61 7.06 1.52 -7.07
N GLY A 62 8.40 1.60 -7.08
CA GLY A 62 9.16 2.71 -7.65
C GLY A 62 8.98 2.89 -9.15
N ASP A 63 8.54 1.86 -9.88
CA ASP A 63 8.20 1.94 -11.30
C ASP A 63 6.85 2.67 -11.57
N THR A 64 6.10 3.02 -10.52
CA THR A 64 4.81 3.73 -10.63
C THR A 64 5.01 5.23 -10.88
N ASP A 65 4.31 5.79 -11.86
CA ASP A 65 4.40 7.20 -12.24
C ASP A 65 3.68 8.16 -11.27
N ASP A 66 3.88 9.48 -11.46
CA ASP A 66 3.25 10.56 -10.66
C ASP A 66 1.73 10.54 -10.74
N ALA A 67 1.19 10.16 -11.90
CA ALA A 67 -0.24 10.00 -12.06
C ALA A 67 -0.77 8.81 -11.25
N GLY A 68 -0.08 7.67 -11.26
CA GLY A 68 -0.41 6.49 -10.45
C GLY A 68 -0.35 6.78 -8.96
N LEU A 69 0.72 7.43 -8.49
CA LEU A 69 0.84 7.82 -7.07
C LEU A 69 -0.30 8.76 -6.63
N GLY A 70 -0.65 9.75 -7.46
CA GLY A 70 -1.77 10.66 -7.20
C GLY A 70 -3.11 9.92 -7.09
N ARG A 71 -3.36 8.94 -7.98
CA ARG A 71 -4.57 8.10 -7.92
C ARG A 71 -4.66 7.30 -6.63
N VAL A 72 -3.55 6.71 -6.17
CA VAL A 72 -3.50 5.98 -4.89
C VAL A 72 -3.81 6.93 -3.73
N GLN A 73 -3.23 8.14 -3.75
CA GLN A 73 -3.49 9.14 -2.73
C GLN A 73 -4.97 9.57 -2.71
N ASP A 74 -5.57 9.83 -3.87
CA ASP A 74 -7.00 10.19 -3.98
C ASP A 74 -7.91 9.07 -3.50
N GLN A 75 -7.56 7.82 -3.79
CA GLN A 75 -8.33 6.64 -3.37
C GLN A 75 -8.42 6.48 -1.85
N PHE A 76 -7.39 6.90 -1.11
CA PHE A 76 -7.35 6.84 0.35
C PHE A 76 -7.61 8.20 1.03
N ALA A 77 -7.71 9.30 0.29
CA ALA A 77 -7.89 10.64 0.84
C ALA A 77 -9.11 10.76 1.76
N TRP A 78 -10.18 10.01 1.48
CA TRP A 78 -11.39 10.00 2.29
C TRP A 78 -11.20 9.42 3.71
N LEU A 79 -10.15 8.64 3.96
CA LEU A 79 -9.82 8.14 5.30
C LEU A 79 -9.35 9.27 6.22
N ARG A 80 -8.75 10.34 5.66
CA ARG A 80 -8.37 11.54 6.44
C ARG A 80 -9.57 12.22 7.07
N ALA A 81 -10.71 12.23 6.37
CA ALA A 81 -11.96 12.76 6.91
C ALA A 81 -12.50 11.96 8.12
N ARG A 82 -12.02 10.72 8.32
CA ARG A 82 -12.34 9.87 9.47
C ARG A 82 -11.29 9.93 10.57
N GLY A 83 -10.32 10.84 10.48
CA GLY A 83 -9.27 11.02 11.49
C GLY A 83 -8.13 10.00 11.38
N ILE A 84 -7.98 9.35 10.23
CA ILE A 84 -6.86 8.44 9.93
C ILE A 84 -5.80 9.23 9.16
N GLN A 85 -4.56 9.21 9.61
CA GLN A 85 -3.46 9.82 8.88
C GLN A 85 -3.06 8.92 7.72
N VAL A 86 -3.08 9.43 6.49
CA VAL A 86 -2.70 8.66 5.29
C VAL A 86 -1.43 9.25 4.71
N ASP A 87 -0.42 8.41 4.57
CA ASP A 87 0.91 8.74 4.10
C ASP A 87 1.24 7.80 2.94
N VAL A 88 1.44 8.34 1.73
CA VAL A 88 1.69 7.54 0.53
C VAL A 88 3.04 7.96 -0.03
N HIS A 89 3.95 7.01 -0.12
CA HIS A 89 5.30 7.21 -0.64
C HIS A 89 5.57 6.19 -1.74
N ARG A 90 6.52 6.50 -2.60
CA ARG A 90 7.10 5.47 -3.46
C ARG A 90 8.18 4.72 -2.72
N ASP A 91 8.44 3.50 -3.17
CA ASP A 91 9.66 2.81 -2.78
C ASP A 91 10.83 3.53 -3.45
N ASP A 92 11.36 4.55 -2.77
CA ASP A 92 12.55 5.29 -3.19
C ASP A 92 13.83 4.44 -3.09
N ARG A 93 13.69 3.12 -2.90
CA ARG A 93 14.79 2.14 -2.95
C ARG A 93 15.31 2.00 -4.38
N VAL A 94 15.87 3.09 -4.92
CA VAL A 94 16.98 3.02 -5.86
C VAL A 94 18.20 2.53 -5.07
N GLY A 95 18.25 1.22 -4.90
CA GLY A 95 19.42 0.47 -4.46
C GLY A 95 19.28 -0.94 -5.03
N PRO A 96 20.22 -1.45 -5.84
CA PRO A 96 20.10 -2.79 -6.39
C PRO A 96 20.23 -3.75 -5.23
N LEU A 97 19.14 -4.41 -4.84
CA LEU A 97 19.07 -5.70 -4.14
C LEU A 97 17.64 -5.93 -3.62
N HIS A 98 16.69 -6.19 -4.51
CA HIS A 98 15.60 -7.10 -4.17
C HIS A 98 15.59 -8.22 -5.20
N THR A 99 16.56 -9.12 -5.03
CA THR A 99 16.39 -10.51 -5.42
C THR A 99 15.10 -10.97 -4.75
N HIS A 100 14.13 -11.38 -5.56
CA HIS A 100 13.03 -12.23 -5.13
C HIS A 100 13.66 -13.51 -4.58
N SER A 101 13.99 -13.53 -3.28
CA SER A 101 14.45 -14.74 -2.60
C SER A 101 13.23 -15.62 -2.41
N GLU A 102 12.97 -16.39 -3.46
CA GLU A 102 12.19 -17.61 -3.46
C GLU A 102 12.66 -18.51 -2.29
N LEU A 103 11.67 -19.08 -1.62
CA LEU A 103 11.79 -20.02 -0.52
C LEU A 103 12.77 -21.17 -0.82
N ALA A 104 13.66 -21.46 0.14
CA ALA A 104 14.18 -22.80 0.35
C ALA A 104 14.61 -22.98 1.81
N ALA A 105 13.76 -23.65 2.59
CA ALA A 105 14.16 -24.54 3.68
C ALA A 105 13.02 -25.53 3.95
#